data_AF-A0A1B6K499-F1
#
_entry.id   AF-A0A1B6K499-F1
#
_cell.length_a   1.000
_cell.length_b   1.000
_cell.length_c   1.000
_cell.angle_alpha   90.00
_cell.angle_beta   90.00
_cell.angle_gamma   90.00
#
_symmetry.space_group_name_H-M   'P 1'
#
loop_
_entity.id
_entity.type
_entity.pdbx_description
1 polymer ?
#
loop_
_entity_poly.entity_id
_entity_poly.type
_entity_poly.pdbx_seq_one_letter_code
_entity_poly.pdbx_strand_id
1 'polypeptide(L)'
;MFSSLKFGGQQICQLVKTSDRCVYSIASLHSNNFHFNAHRTTTEKSLHRLNLYKSGDSVLKENLSSSLLRRNLASVTPAAIGKAVSKDERREFMAVFPDIVRDLTETHRQTEIPDVTKWYSKVLQYNVPGGKKNRGLALILAYRMLAPQSAQTPEKIREAQIMGWCIEMLQAFFLVLDDMIDGSETRRGRICWYRNPSVGLNAANDGIFIESGIYQLLRRYFVDKPYYFQAIDLFHDATHKTIMGQALDLLTAQSIAKYKLDKFTMDRYNSIVKYKTSYYSFHLPVALAMYMAGISNAEQHRQAKILLLEMGNFFQVQDDYMDCFGDPAVTG
;
A
#
# COMPACT_ATOMS: atom_id res chain seq x y z
N MET A 1 7.97 31.80 20.83
CA MET A 1 7.23 31.01 21.83
C MET A 1 6.29 30.09 21.09
N PHE A 2 6.58 28.79 21.02
CA PHE A 2 5.64 27.78 20.57
C PHE A 2 5.59 26.68 21.63
N SER A 3 4.39 26.43 22.14
CA SER A 3 4.07 25.45 23.18
C SER A 3 4.21 24.02 22.65
N SER A 4 4.79 23.15 23.47
CA SER A 4 5.05 21.74 23.16
C SER A 4 3.76 20.93 22.94
N LEU A 5 3.75 20.09 21.90
CA LEU A 5 2.71 19.09 21.69
C LEU A 5 2.97 17.88 22.60
N LYS A 6 1.98 17.52 23.41
CA LYS A 6 1.96 16.32 24.26
C LYS A 6 0.80 15.42 23.84
N PHE A 7 1.06 14.13 23.70
CA PHE A 7 0.03 13.09 23.57
C PHE A 7 0.29 12.08 24.70
N GLY A 8 -0.72 11.80 25.54
CA GLY A 8 -0.57 10.87 26.68
C GLY A 8 0.47 11.28 27.74
N GLY A 9 0.82 12.56 27.86
CA GLY A 9 1.82 13.05 28.82
C GLY A 9 3.27 12.97 28.36
N GLN A 10 3.57 12.36 27.21
CA GLN A 10 4.93 12.36 26.62
C GLN A 10 5.07 13.39 25.49
N GLN A 11 6.24 14.02 25.44
CA GLN A 11 6.61 15.06 24.47
C GLN A 11 7.20 14.37 23.23
N ILE A 12 6.55 14.53 22.07
CA ILE A 12 6.83 13.69 20.90
C ILE A 12 7.79 14.38 19.91
N CYS A 13 7.96 15.70 19.95
CA CYS A 13 8.85 16.43 19.05
C CYS A 13 9.36 17.75 19.64
N GLN A 14 10.61 18.10 19.30
CA GLN A 14 11.14 19.47 19.36
C GLN A 14 11.48 19.89 17.93
N LEU A 15 10.85 20.96 17.44
CA LEU A 15 11.19 21.59 16.17
C LEU A 15 12.43 22.46 16.37
N VAL A 16 13.56 22.08 15.76
CA VAL A 16 14.77 22.91 15.69
C VAL A 16 14.90 23.45 14.28
N LYS A 17 14.97 24.78 14.15
CA LYS A 17 15.20 25.46 12.88
C LYS A 17 16.70 25.51 12.63
N THR A 18 17.19 24.80 11.61
CA THR A 18 18.52 25.04 11.03
C THR A 18 18.34 25.64 9.63
N SER A 19 19.21 26.59 9.29
CA SER A 19 19.11 27.38 8.08
C SER A 19 19.13 26.50 6.82
N ASP A 20 18.11 26.70 6.00
CA ASP A 20 17.97 26.36 4.57
C ASP A 20 17.78 24.92 4.08
N ARG A 21 17.56 23.90 4.93
CA ARG A 21 16.87 22.65 4.51
C ARG A 21 16.10 22.04 5.68
N CYS A 22 14.78 21.87 5.52
CA CYS A 22 13.94 21.24 6.53
C CYS A 22 14.14 19.72 6.49
N VAL A 23 14.90 19.16 7.44
CA VAL A 23 15.02 17.72 7.65
C VAL A 23 14.26 17.39 8.94
N TYR A 24 13.18 16.61 8.85
CA TYR A 24 12.54 16.06 10.05
C TYR A 24 13.41 14.91 10.58
N SER A 25 13.98 15.09 11.77
CA SER A 25 14.64 14.01 12.51
C SER A 25 13.68 13.46 13.56
N ILE A 26 13.36 12.16 13.49
CA ILE A 26 12.79 11.43 14.61
C ILE A 26 13.96 11.10 15.54
N ALA A 27 14.24 12.00 16.49
CA ALA A 27 15.29 11.78 17.48
C ALA A 27 14.76 10.87 18.60
N SER A 28 15.17 9.61 18.60
CA SER A 28 15.25 8.82 19.83
C SER A 28 16.48 9.27 20.61
N LEU A 29 16.28 9.87 21.78
CA LEU A 29 17.33 10.21 22.72
C LEU A 29 18.02 8.92 23.21
N HIS A 30 19.25 8.64 22.76
CA HIS A 30 20.43 8.49 23.61
C HIS A 30 21.71 8.15 22.80
N SER A 31 22.81 8.76 23.24
CA SER A 31 24.22 8.59 22.86
C SER A 31 24.74 9.33 21.62
N ASN A 32 25.57 10.34 21.91
CA ASN A 32 26.43 11.08 21.00
C ASN A 32 27.44 10.15 20.32
N ASN A 33 27.51 10.18 18.98
CA ASN A 33 28.73 10.20 18.15
C ASN A 33 28.37 9.89 16.68
N PHE A 34 28.32 10.92 15.83
CA PHE A 34 28.35 10.75 14.38
C PHE A 34 29.73 11.15 13.86
N HIS A 35 30.52 10.17 13.41
CA HIS A 35 31.60 10.42 12.45
C HIS A 35 31.03 10.28 11.03
N PHE A 36 31.05 11.37 10.27
CA PHE A 36 30.86 11.34 8.82
C PHE A 36 32.14 10.82 8.17
N ASN A 37 32.09 9.67 7.50
CA ASN A 37 33.05 9.34 6.45
C ASN A 37 32.38 9.57 5.10
N ALA A 38 32.55 10.79 4.59
CA ALA A 38 32.29 11.11 3.19
C ALA A 38 33.55 10.73 2.39
N HIS A 39 33.51 9.65 1.62
CA HIS A 39 34.49 9.46 0.56
C HIS A 39 34.02 10.20 -0.70
N ARG A 40 34.67 11.34 -0.93
CA ARG A 40 34.62 12.16 -2.12
C ARG A 40 35.32 11.40 -3.26
N THR A 41 34.57 10.88 -4.23
CA THR A 41 35.18 10.39 -5.49
C THR A 41 35.31 11.56 -6.45
N THR A 42 36.50 12.15 -6.47
CA THR A 42 36.95 12.98 -7.59
C THR A 42 37.76 12.14 -8.56
N THR A 43 37.56 12.44 -9.84
CA THR A 43 38.32 12.06 -11.06
C THR A 43 38.03 10.72 -11.75
N GLU A 44 37.64 10.86 -13.02
CA GLU A 44 37.55 9.84 -14.06
C GLU A 44 38.88 9.09 -14.25
N LYS A 45 38.81 7.76 -14.30
CA LYS A 45 39.35 6.87 -15.35
C LYS A 45 39.33 5.42 -14.85
N SER A 46 39.19 4.50 -15.81
CA SER A 46 39.27 3.04 -15.72
C SER A 46 38.10 2.28 -15.07
N LEU A 47 37.13 1.94 -15.92
CA LEU A 47 36.52 0.61 -15.96
C LEU A 47 37.62 -0.46 -15.96
N HIS A 48 37.81 -1.18 -14.86
CA HIS A 48 38.24 -2.58 -14.89
C HIS A 48 37.91 -3.29 -13.57
N ARG A 49 37.17 -4.40 -13.70
CA ARG A 49 37.03 -5.55 -12.78
C ARG A 49 37.61 -5.40 -11.37
N LEU A 50 36.75 -5.52 -10.36
CA LEU A 50 37.14 -6.08 -9.08
C LEU A 50 36.08 -7.09 -8.62
N ASN A 51 36.28 -8.33 -9.08
CA ASN A 51 35.95 -9.52 -8.31
C ASN A 51 36.69 -9.43 -6.97
N LEU A 52 35.96 -9.34 -5.86
CA LEU A 52 36.52 -9.51 -4.52
C LEU A 52 35.74 -10.58 -3.77
N TYR A 53 36.00 -11.83 -4.12
CA TYR A 53 36.11 -12.87 -3.10
C TYR A 53 37.57 -13.30 -3.04
N LYS A 54 38.28 -12.87 -2.00
CA LYS A 54 39.48 -13.54 -1.52
C LYS A 54 39.23 -14.04 -0.11
N SER A 55 39.26 -15.36 -0.02
CA SER A 55 39.37 -16.16 1.19
C SER A 55 40.60 -15.74 2.01
N GLY A 56 40.42 -15.59 3.31
CA GLY A 56 41.52 -15.50 4.27
C GLY A 56 41.50 -14.20 5.07
N ASP A 57 40.64 -14.14 6.08
CA ASP A 57 40.90 -13.38 7.32
C ASP A 57 39.90 -13.83 8.39
N SER A 58 40.27 -14.89 9.10
CA SER A 58 39.49 -15.51 10.18
C SER A 58 39.56 -14.76 11.51
N VAL A 59 39.85 -13.45 11.51
CA VAL A 59 40.06 -12.65 12.75
C VAL A 59 39.13 -11.43 12.86
N LEU A 60 38.35 -11.10 11.83
CA LEU A 60 37.34 -10.03 11.89
C LEU A 60 35.91 -10.50 12.22
N LYS A 61 35.71 -11.80 12.47
CA LYS A 61 34.38 -12.39 12.73
C LYS A 61 33.96 -12.48 14.20
N GLU A 62 34.82 -12.17 15.17
CA GLU A 62 34.50 -12.42 16.59
C GLU A 62 34.40 -11.19 17.50
N ASN A 63 34.74 -9.96 17.05
CA ASN A 63 34.74 -8.80 17.95
C ASN A 63 33.84 -7.62 17.56
N LEU A 64 33.01 -7.75 16.52
CA LEU A 64 31.81 -6.89 16.36
C LEU A 64 30.67 -7.46 17.22
N SER A 65 30.90 -7.28 18.52
CA SER A 65 30.04 -7.51 19.67
C SER A 65 28.55 -7.68 19.36
N SER A 66 28.09 -8.88 19.69
CA SER A 66 26.72 -9.35 19.92
C SER A 66 25.85 -8.45 20.84
N SER A 67 26.35 -7.30 21.31
CA SER A 67 25.62 -6.31 22.10
C SER A 67 24.90 -5.23 21.28
N LEU A 68 25.42 -4.85 20.09
CA LEU A 68 24.81 -3.84 19.22
C LEU A 68 23.65 -4.43 18.38
N LEU A 69 23.81 -5.67 17.91
CA LEU A 69 22.76 -6.40 17.19
C LEU A 69 21.62 -6.91 18.09
N ARG A 70 21.88 -7.16 19.38
CA ARG A 70 20.83 -7.57 20.33
C ARG A 70 19.99 -6.42 20.88
N ARG A 71 20.46 -5.17 20.79
CA ARG A 71 19.82 -4.05 21.50
C ARG A 71 18.67 -3.33 20.80
N ASN A 72 18.19 -3.78 19.63
CA ASN A 72 17.00 -3.16 19.01
C ASN A 72 16.07 -4.13 18.27
N LEU A 73 16.15 -5.45 18.49
CA LEU A 73 15.13 -6.37 17.98
C LEU A 73 13.88 -6.47 18.89
N ALA A 74 13.99 -6.04 20.14
CA ALA A 74 12.86 -5.95 21.08
C ALA A 74 11.99 -4.69 20.88
N SER A 75 12.47 -3.71 20.11
CA SER A 75 11.79 -2.43 19.84
C SER A 75 11.20 -2.34 18.43
N VAL A 76 11.38 -3.38 17.60
CA VAL A 76 10.76 -3.42 16.26
C VAL A 76 9.28 -3.70 16.45
N THR A 77 8.44 -2.73 16.08
CA THR A 77 6.99 -2.89 16.18
C THR A 77 6.55 -4.11 15.36
N PRO A 78 5.50 -4.85 15.78
CA PRO A 78 4.96 -5.97 15.00
C PRO A 78 4.70 -5.61 13.53
N ALA A 79 4.36 -4.34 13.24
CA ALA A 79 4.24 -3.79 11.90
C ALA A 79 5.54 -3.89 11.07
N ALA A 80 6.68 -3.50 11.64
CA ALA A 80 7.97 -3.52 10.95
C ALA A 80 8.53 -4.95 10.74
N ILE A 81 8.06 -5.94 11.49
CA ILE A 81 8.40 -7.38 11.30
C ILE A 81 7.36 -8.13 10.45
N GLY A 82 6.38 -7.44 9.86
CA GLY A 82 5.31 -8.06 9.05
C GLY A 82 4.33 -8.92 9.86
N LYS A 83 4.36 -8.83 11.18
CA LYS A 83 3.49 -9.53 12.16
C LYS A 83 2.37 -8.64 12.70
N ALA A 84 2.09 -7.49 12.05
CA ALA A 84 1.02 -6.58 12.46
C ALA A 84 -0.35 -7.28 12.58
N VAL A 85 -0.52 -8.34 11.78
CA VAL A 85 -1.72 -9.17 11.71
C VAL A 85 -1.28 -10.61 11.92
N SER A 86 -1.93 -11.30 12.85
CA SER A 86 -1.71 -12.71 13.15
C SER A 86 -2.10 -13.61 11.97
N LYS A 87 -1.61 -14.86 11.97
CA LYS A 87 -2.02 -15.85 10.96
C LYS A 87 -3.52 -16.13 11.01
N ASP A 88 -4.11 -16.11 12.21
CA ASP A 88 -5.54 -16.37 12.41
C ASP A 88 -6.39 -15.23 11.83
N GLU A 89 -6.03 -13.98 12.08
CA GLU A 89 -6.73 -12.82 11.49
C GLU A 89 -6.65 -12.81 9.95
N ARG A 90 -5.50 -13.20 9.38
CA ARG A 90 -5.39 -13.39 7.93
C ARG A 90 -6.31 -14.50 7.43
N ARG A 91 -6.41 -15.61 8.16
CA ARG A 91 -7.31 -16.73 7.82
C ARG A 91 -8.77 -16.31 7.90
N GLU A 92 -9.16 -15.56 8.93
CA GLU A 92 -10.51 -15.02 9.09
C GLU A 92 -10.88 -14.05 7.97
N PHE A 93 -9.96 -13.14 7.60
CA PHE A 93 -10.18 -12.25 6.46
C PHE A 93 -10.38 -13.03 5.15
N MET A 94 -9.55 -14.06 4.92
CA MET A 94 -9.69 -14.95 3.77
C MET A 94 -10.99 -15.76 3.77
N ALA A 95 -11.51 -16.12 4.95
CA ALA A 95 -12.77 -16.88 5.07
C ALA A 95 -13.99 -16.09 4.55
N VAL A 96 -13.90 -14.76 4.45
CA VAL A 96 -14.96 -13.91 3.88
C VAL A 96 -14.94 -13.91 2.34
N PHE A 97 -13.79 -14.19 1.70
CA PHE A 97 -13.66 -14.09 0.25
C PHE A 97 -14.64 -14.96 -0.56
N PRO A 98 -14.93 -16.23 -0.18
CA PRO A 98 -15.94 -17.03 -0.87
C PRO A 98 -17.33 -16.38 -0.85
N ASP A 99 -17.69 -15.70 0.24
CA ASP A 99 -18.95 -14.97 0.33
C ASP A 99 -18.97 -13.78 -0.63
N ILE A 100 -17.85 -13.06 -0.76
CA ILE A 100 -17.71 -11.96 -1.73
C ILE A 100 -17.92 -12.47 -3.16
N VAL A 101 -17.28 -13.57 -3.53
CA VAL A 101 -17.46 -14.18 -4.86
C VAL A 101 -18.92 -14.57 -5.06
N ARG A 102 -19.51 -15.31 -4.12
CA ARG A 102 -20.91 -15.74 -4.16
C ARG A 102 -21.85 -14.55 -4.34
N ASP A 103 -21.66 -13.49 -3.56
CA ASP A 103 -22.54 -12.34 -3.59
C ASP A 103 -22.48 -11.57 -4.91
N LEU A 104 -21.34 -11.61 -5.59
CA LEU A 104 -21.16 -10.96 -6.89
C LEU A 104 -21.58 -11.83 -8.08
N THR A 105 -21.68 -13.14 -7.88
CA THR A 105 -21.99 -14.10 -8.96
C THR A 105 -23.42 -14.64 -8.87
N GLU A 106 -24.01 -14.76 -7.68
CA GLU A 106 -25.29 -15.46 -7.48
C GLU A 106 -26.48 -14.53 -7.20
N THR A 107 -26.25 -13.28 -6.79
CA THR A 107 -27.29 -12.45 -6.14
C THR A 107 -28.36 -11.88 -7.08
N HIS A 108 -28.12 -11.93 -8.38
CA HIS A 108 -29.12 -11.61 -9.38
C HIS A 108 -28.96 -12.65 -10.46
N ARG A 109 -29.61 -13.83 -10.30
CA ARG A 109 -29.62 -14.89 -11.31
C ARG A 109 -30.16 -14.32 -12.62
N GLN A 110 -29.31 -13.68 -13.38
CA GLN A 110 -29.52 -13.38 -14.78
C GLN A 110 -29.36 -14.74 -15.46
N THR A 111 -30.43 -15.54 -15.40
CA THR A 111 -30.47 -16.91 -15.93
C THR A 111 -30.16 -16.96 -17.42
N GLU A 112 -30.22 -15.81 -18.08
CA GLU A 112 -29.93 -15.59 -19.49
C GLU A 112 -28.41 -15.53 -19.79
N ILE A 113 -27.54 -15.28 -18.81
CA ILE A 113 -26.08 -15.14 -19.02
C ILE A 113 -25.21 -15.97 -18.05
N PRO A 114 -25.44 -17.29 -17.91
CA PRO A 114 -24.71 -18.14 -16.95
C PRO A 114 -23.19 -18.17 -17.19
N ASP A 115 -22.75 -17.99 -18.44
CA ASP A 115 -21.33 -17.95 -18.79
C ASP A 115 -20.62 -16.71 -18.23
N VAL A 116 -21.32 -15.57 -18.16
CA VAL A 116 -20.77 -14.33 -17.58
C VAL A 116 -20.55 -14.49 -16.08
N THR A 117 -21.50 -15.11 -15.37
CA THR A 117 -21.36 -15.42 -13.95
C THR A 117 -20.15 -16.31 -13.66
N LYS A 118 -19.98 -17.37 -14.45
CA LYS A 118 -18.83 -18.28 -14.33
C LYS A 118 -17.52 -17.57 -14.65
N TRP A 119 -17.49 -16.73 -15.69
CA TRP A 119 -16.33 -15.92 -16.03
C TRP A 119 -15.98 -14.94 -14.91
N TYR A 120 -16.97 -14.25 -14.34
CA TYR A 120 -16.72 -13.29 -13.28
C TYR A 120 -16.12 -13.93 -12.04
N SER A 121 -16.62 -15.11 -11.65
CA SER A 121 -16.02 -15.92 -10.59
C SER A 121 -14.54 -16.19 -10.86
N LYS A 122 -14.17 -16.54 -12.11
CA LYS A 122 -12.78 -16.79 -12.51
C LYS A 122 -11.94 -15.50 -12.42
N VAL A 123 -12.45 -14.38 -12.90
CA VAL A 123 -11.79 -13.06 -12.82
C VAL A 123 -11.48 -12.69 -11.37
N LEU A 124 -12.46 -12.82 -10.46
CA LEU A 124 -12.30 -12.51 -9.05
C LEU A 124 -11.28 -13.44 -8.38
N GLN A 125 -11.43 -14.76 -8.56
CA GLN A 125 -10.54 -15.75 -7.92
C GLN A 125 -9.09 -15.65 -8.40
N TYR A 126 -8.85 -15.22 -9.64
CA TYR A 126 -7.50 -15.06 -10.16
C TYR A 126 -6.81 -13.82 -9.60
N ASN A 127 -7.51 -12.67 -9.63
CA ASN A 127 -6.88 -11.37 -9.44
C ASN A 127 -6.93 -10.85 -7.99
N VAL A 128 -7.99 -11.17 -7.25
CA VAL A 128 -8.28 -10.52 -5.96
C VAL A 128 -7.58 -11.19 -4.75
N PRO A 129 -7.67 -12.53 -4.53
CA PRO A 129 -7.28 -13.13 -3.24
C PRO A 129 -5.77 -13.31 -3.05
N GLY A 130 -4.94 -13.00 -4.05
CA GLY A 130 -3.48 -13.09 -3.97
C GLY A 130 -2.83 -11.97 -3.13
N GLY A 131 -1.50 -11.90 -3.14
CA GLY A 131 -0.75 -10.82 -2.50
C GLY A 131 -0.82 -10.79 -0.96
N LYS A 132 -0.34 -9.69 -0.36
CA LYS A 132 -0.22 -9.54 1.11
C LYS A 132 -1.50 -9.09 1.82
N LYS A 133 -2.47 -8.54 1.07
CA LYS A 133 -3.75 -8.00 1.55
C LYS A 133 -3.61 -6.89 2.60
N ASN A 134 -2.51 -6.15 2.54
CA ASN A 134 -2.18 -5.17 3.58
C ASN A 134 -3.20 -4.02 3.64
N ARG A 135 -3.84 -3.66 2.52
CA ARG A 135 -4.77 -2.51 2.48
C ARG A 135 -6.08 -2.87 3.18
N GLY A 136 -6.65 -4.02 2.84
CA GLY A 136 -7.85 -4.54 3.51
C GLY A 136 -7.61 -4.84 4.99
N LEU A 137 -6.46 -5.43 5.33
CA LEU A 137 -6.09 -5.68 6.72
C LEU A 137 -5.83 -4.39 7.51
N ALA A 138 -5.25 -3.36 6.90
CA ALA A 138 -5.04 -2.07 7.54
C ALA A 138 -6.36 -1.41 7.95
N LEU A 139 -7.41 -1.53 7.14
CA LEU A 139 -8.75 -1.06 7.52
C LEU A 139 -9.25 -1.76 8.78
N ILE A 140 -9.13 -3.09 8.84
CA ILE A 140 -9.62 -3.87 9.99
C ILE A 140 -8.84 -3.50 11.26
N LEU A 141 -7.52 -3.38 11.17
CA LEU A 141 -6.68 -2.94 12.29
C LEU A 141 -7.05 -1.52 12.74
N ALA A 142 -7.18 -0.59 11.79
CA ALA A 142 -7.58 0.78 12.11
C ALA A 142 -8.96 0.81 12.79
N TYR A 143 -9.92 0.03 12.31
CA TYR A 143 -11.25 -0.06 12.93
C TYR A 143 -11.18 -0.56 14.37
N ARG A 144 -10.42 -1.64 14.62
CA ARG A 144 -10.21 -2.17 15.98
C ARG A 144 -9.50 -1.18 16.92
N MET A 145 -8.63 -0.33 16.38
CA MET A 145 -7.93 0.68 17.18
C MET A 145 -8.80 1.91 17.50
N LEU A 146 -9.75 2.24 16.62
CA LEU A 146 -10.56 3.46 16.71
C LEU A 146 -11.93 3.22 17.34
N ALA A 147 -12.54 2.06 17.09
CA ALA A 147 -13.86 1.73 17.60
C ALA A 147 -13.78 1.27 19.08
N PRO A 148 -14.73 1.70 19.93
CA PRO A 148 -14.78 1.23 21.31
C PRO A 148 -14.99 -0.29 21.35
N GLN A 149 -14.45 -0.97 22.37
CA GLN A 149 -14.51 -2.43 22.46
C GLN A 149 -15.95 -2.99 22.39
N SER A 150 -16.93 -2.25 22.91
CA SER A 150 -18.35 -2.60 22.84
C SER A 150 -18.92 -2.59 21.42
N ALA A 151 -18.32 -1.85 20.49
CA ALA A 151 -18.72 -1.79 19.09
C ALA A 151 -18.00 -2.83 18.20
N GLN A 152 -17.05 -3.59 18.75
CA GLN A 152 -16.29 -4.61 18.01
C GLN A 152 -16.99 -5.98 18.04
N THR A 153 -18.29 -6.00 17.73
CA THR A 153 -19.05 -7.25 17.63
C THR A 153 -18.62 -8.06 16.40
N PRO A 154 -18.85 -9.39 16.38
CA PRO A 154 -18.52 -10.22 15.21
C PRO A 154 -19.13 -9.70 13.90
N GLU A 155 -20.34 -9.16 13.95
CA GLU A 155 -21.04 -8.58 12.80
C GLU A 155 -20.31 -7.33 12.30
N LYS A 156 -19.86 -6.46 13.21
CA LYS A 156 -19.12 -5.24 12.86
C LYS A 156 -17.72 -5.51 12.33
N ILE A 157 -17.05 -6.51 12.89
CA ILE A 157 -15.78 -7.00 12.35
C ILE A 157 -15.99 -7.59 10.95
N ARG A 158 -17.08 -8.33 10.72
CA ARG A 158 -17.42 -8.85 9.40
C ARG A 158 -17.72 -7.73 8.39
N GLU A 159 -18.45 -6.68 8.80
CA GLU A 159 -18.63 -5.47 7.99
C GLU A 159 -17.27 -4.86 7.61
N ALA A 160 -16.34 -4.73 8.56
CA ALA A 160 -14.98 -4.24 8.28
C ALA A 160 -14.20 -5.16 7.32
N GLN A 161 -14.34 -6.48 7.45
CA GLN A 161 -13.72 -7.44 6.51
C GLN A 161 -14.29 -7.29 5.09
N ILE A 162 -15.60 -7.10 4.93
CA ILE A 162 -16.22 -6.88 3.61
C ILE A 162 -15.73 -5.56 3.00
N MET A 163 -15.66 -4.49 3.80
CA MET A 163 -15.10 -3.20 3.36
C MET A 163 -13.62 -3.35 2.97
N GLY A 164 -12.85 -4.13 3.73
CA GLY A 164 -11.47 -4.46 3.40
C GLY A 164 -11.33 -5.19 2.05
N TRP A 165 -12.25 -6.11 1.73
CA TRP A 165 -12.29 -6.77 0.42
C TRP A 165 -12.63 -5.81 -0.72
N CYS A 166 -13.50 -4.82 -0.48
CA CYS A 166 -13.77 -3.76 -1.45
C CYS A 166 -12.49 -2.98 -1.81
N ILE A 167 -11.61 -2.72 -0.84
CA ILE A 167 -10.30 -2.08 -1.09
C ILE A 167 -9.34 -3.00 -1.85
N GLU A 168 -9.30 -4.29 -1.52
CA GLU A 168 -8.46 -5.26 -2.24
C GLU A 168 -8.95 -5.47 -3.68
N MET A 169 -10.26 -5.38 -3.92
CA MET A 169 -10.85 -5.34 -5.27
C MET A 169 -10.45 -4.08 -6.02
N LEU A 170 -10.46 -2.90 -5.38
CA LEU A 170 -9.98 -1.66 -5.99
C LEU A 170 -8.50 -1.78 -6.41
N GLN A 171 -7.67 -2.37 -5.55
CA GLN A 171 -6.28 -2.64 -5.92
C GLN A 171 -6.20 -3.62 -7.10
N ALA A 172 -6.97 -4.70 -7.09
CA ALA A 172 -6.95 -5.69 -8.17
C ALA A 172 -7.37 -5.09 -9.51
N PHE A 173 -8.38 -4.21 -9.52
CA PHE A 173 -8.76 -3.41 -10.69
C PHE A 173 -7.56 -2.63 -11.25
N PHE A 174 -6.87 -1.86 -10.40
CA PHE A 174 -5.71 -1.09 -10.84
C PHE A 174 -4.59 -1.99 -11.38
N LEU A 175 -4.26 -3.08 -10.67
CA LEU A 175 -3.19 -3.98 -11.09
C LEU A 175 -3.48 -4.66 -12.43
N VAL A 176 -4.72 -5.09 -12.69
CA VAL A 176 -5.08 -5.71 -13.98
C VAL A 176 -4.81 -4.74 -15.14
N LEU A 177 -5.16 -3.46 -14.98
CA LEU A 177 -4.92 -2.45 -16.02
C LEU A 177 -3.45 -2.01 -16.09
N ASP A 178 -2.81 -1.84 -14.94
CA ASP A 178 -1.40 -1.43 -14.83
C ASP A 178 -0.48 -2.47 -15.48
N ASP A 179 -0.69 -3.77 -15.19
CA ASP A 179 0.06 -4.87 -15.82
C ASP A 179 -0.04 -4.82 -17.37
N MET A 180 -1.21 -4.43 -17.90
CA MET A 180 -1.41 -4.26 -19.35
C MET A 180 -0.65 -3.05 -19.91
N ILE A 181 -0.73 -1.92 -19.21
CA ILE A 181 -0.12 -0.65 -19.62
C ILE A 181 1.41 -0.76 -19.59
N ASP A 182 1.96 -1.39 -18.56
CA ASP A 182 3.40 -1.52 -18.33
C ASP A 182 4.00 -2.73 -19.06
N GLY A 183 3.17 -3.59 -19.65
CA GLY A 183 3.63 -4.75 -20.39
C GLY A 183 4.17 -5.88 -19.49
N SER A 184 3.74 -5.94 -18.23
CA SER A 184 4.26 -6.87 -17.22
C SER A 184 4.06 -8.35 -17.58
N GLU A 185 4.98 -9.20 -17.13
CA GLU A 185 4.93 -10.65 -17.37
C GLU A 185 4.23 -11.40 -16.24
N THR A 186 4.63 -11.11 -14.99
CA THR A 186 4.14 -11.80 -13.79
C THR A 186 3.59 -10.85 -12.74
N ARG A 187 2.61 -11.34 -11.98
CA ARG A 187 2.02 -10.68 -10.83
C ARG A 187 1.69 -11.71 -9.75
N ARG A 188 2.20 -11.49 -8.54
CA ARG A 188 1.98 -12.36 -7.36
C ARG A 188 2.39 -13.82 -7.64
N GLY A 189 3.49 -14.01 -8.36
CA GLY A 189 4.05 -15.32 -8.73
C GLY A 189 3.25 -16.09 -9.79
N ARG A 190 2.36 -15.41 -10.53
CA ARG A 190 1.59 -15.99 -11.65
C ARG A 190 1.72 -15.10 -12.88
N ILE A 191 1.40 -15.60 -14.06
CA ILE A 191 1.34 -14.76 -15.26
C ILE A 191 0.30 -13.64 -15.07
N CYS A 192 0.56 -12.44 -15.59
CA CYS A 192 -0.41 -11.36 -15.55
C CYS A 192 -1.70 -11.77 -16.27
N TRP A 193 -2.86 -11.32 -15.79
CA TRP A 193 -4.17 -11.78 -16.28
C TRP A 193 -4.32 -11.62 -17.80
N TYR A 194 -3.90 -10.48 -18.34
CA TYR A 194 -3.97 -10.16 -19.76
C TYR A 194 -3.03 -11.02 -20.64
N ARG A 195 -2.00 -11.62 -20.05
CA ARG A 195 -1.08 -12.55 -20.74
C ARG A 195 -1.68 -13.93 -20.91
N ASN A 196 -2.80 -14.24 -20.26
CA ASN A 196 -3.48 -15.51 -20.47
C ASN A 196 -4.03 -15.58 -21.92
N PRO A 197 -3.72 -16.65 -22.69
CA PRO A 197 -4.17 -16.76 -24.08
C PRO A 197 -5.69 -16.68 -24.27
N SER A 198 -6.47 -17.09 -23.26
CA SER A 198 -7.93 -17.02 -23.29
C SER A 198 -8.51 -15.65 -22.89
N VAL A 199 -7.67 -14.70 -22.49
CA VAL A 199 -8.08 -13.39 -21.95
C VAL A 199 -7.62 -12.27 -22.88
N GLY A 200 -6.30 -12.13 -23.09
CA GLY A 200 -5.75 -11.04 -23.90
C GLY A 200 -6.20 -9.65 -23.42
N LEU A 201 -6.53 -8.78 -24.37
CA LEU A 201 -6.96 -7.41 -24.09
C LEU A 201 -8.36 -7.32 -23.43
N ASN A 202 -9.14 -8.40 -23.40
CA ASN A 202 -10.41 -8.43 -22.68
C ASN A 202 -10.23 -8.23 -21.17
N ALA A 203 -9.02 -8.41 -20.66
CA ALA A 203 -8.63 -8.05 -19.29
C ALA A 203 -9.00 -6.60 -18.92
N ALA A 204 -9.05 -5.68 -19.90
CA ALA A 204 -9.49 -4.30 -19.65
C ALA A 204 -10.93 -4.26 -19.12
N ASN A 205 -11.85 -4.99 -19.75
CA ASN A 205 -13.22 -5.12 -19.28
C ASN A 205 -13.28 -5.85 -17.93
N ASP A 206 -12.48 -6.90 -17.75
CA ASP A 206 -12.44 -7.65 -16.50
C ASP A 206 -12.00 -6.78 -15.31
N GLY A 207 -11.06 -5.85 -15.53
CA GLY A 207 -10.69 -4.85 -14.53
C GLY A 207 -11.88 -3.98 -14.12
N ILE A 208 -12.60 -3.41 -15.10
CA ILE A 208 -13.81 -2.60 -14.86
C ILE A 208 -14.89 -3.45 -14.17
N PHE A 209 -14.97 -4.74 -14.49
CA PHE A 209 -15.92 -5.67 -13.87
C PHE A 209 -15.63 -5.84 -12.37
N ILE A 210 -14.35 -5.98 -12.00
CA ILE A 210 -13.92 -5.98 -10.59
C ILE A 210 -14.32 -4.67 -9.90
N GLU A 211 -14.05 -3.52 -10.53
CA GLU A 211 -14.40 -2.22 -9.94
C GLU A 211 -15.92 -2.09 -9.71
N SER A 212 -16.73 -2.46 -10.70
CA SER A 212 -18.19 -2.45 -10.61
C SER A 212 -18.72 -3.29 -9.43
N GLY A 213 -18.08 -4.44 -9.17
CA GLY A 213 -18.41 -5.29 -8.02
C GLY A 213 -18.28 -4.59 -6.67
N ILE A 214 -17.36 -3.63 -6.54
CA ILE A 214 -17.19 -2.86 -5.30
C ILE A 214 -18.49 -2.17 -4.94
N TYR A 215 -19.09 -1.44 -5.89
CA TYR A 215 -20.29 -0.65 -5.64
C TYR A 215 -21.53 -1.54 -5.40
N GLN A 216 -21.56 -2.75 -5.98
CA GLN A 216 -22.58 -3.74 -5.66
C GLN A 216 -22.48 -4.21 -4.21
N LEU A 217 -21.27 -4.51 -3.73
CA LEU A 217 -21.03 -4.89 -2.33
C LEU A 217 -21.33 -3.73 -1.38
N LEU A 218 -20.88 -2.51 -1.73
CA LEU A 218 -21.15 -1.31 -0.94
C LEU A 218 -22.65 -1.11 -0.75
N ARG A 219 -23.41 -1.16 -1.86
CA ARG A 219 -24.87 -1.05 -1.81
C ARG A 219 -25.50 -2.16 -1.00
N ARG A 220 -25.06 -3.41 -1.18
CA ARG A 220 -25.66 -4.55 -0.47
C ARG A 220 -25.47 -4.50 1.03
N TYR A 221 -24.27 -4.17 1.49
CA TYR A 221 -23.89 -4.31 2.89
C TYR A 221 -23.96 -3.01 3.70
N PHE A 222 -23.88 -1.87 3.01
CA PHE A 222 -23.67 -0.59 3.70
C PHE A 222 -24.72 0.46 3.39
N VAL A 223 -25.71 0.22 2.51
CA VAL A 223 -26.70 1.25 2.12
C VAL A 223 -27.43 1.90 3.30
N ASP A 224 -27.76 1.11 4.33
CA ASP A 224 -28.46 1.60 5.53
C ASP A 224 -27.51 2.15 6.60
N LYS A 225 -26.21 2.19 6.34
CA LYS A 225 -25.21 2.66 7.31
C LYS A 225 -25.08 4.18 7.19
N PRO A 226 -24.90 4.91 8.32
CA PRO A 226 -24.81 6.37 8.32
C PRO A 226 -23.59 6.91 7.55
N TYR A 227 -22.59 6.06 7.28
CA TYR A 227 -21.38 6.40 6.53
C TYR A 227 -21.38 5.91 5.07
N TYR A 228 -22.50 5.40 4.56
CA TYR A 228 -22.59 4.84 3.21
C TYR A 228 -22.12 5.83 2.12
N PHE A 229 -22.64 7.07 2.20
CA PHE A 229 -22.31 8.12 1.25
C PHE A 229 -20.81 8.44 1.28
N GLN A 230 -20.23 8.57 2.48
CA GLN A 230 -18.81 8.83 2.66
C GLN A 230 -17.95 7.68 2.15
N ALA A 231 -18.41 6.43 2.30
CA ALA A 231 -17.70 5.27 1.75
C ALA A 231 -17.67 5.33 0.22
N ILE A 232 -18.81 5.56 -0.44
CA ILE A 232 -18.88 5.72 -1.90
C ILE A 232 -17.98 6.86 -2.37
N ASP A 233 -18.11 8.03 -1.74
CA ASP A 233 -17.34 9.23 -2.10
C ASP A 233 -15.83 8.96 -1.96
N LEU A 234 -15.40 8.32 -0.87
CA LEU A 234 -13.99 7.95 -0.68
C LEU A 234 -13.48 6.97 -1.74
N PHE A 235 -14.28 5.98 -2.15
CA PHE A 235 -13.88 5.05 -3.21
C PHE A 235 -13.73 5.79 -4.55
N HIS A 236 -14.72 6.59 -4.96
CA HIS A 236 -14.64 7.36 -6.19
C HIS A 236 -13.49 8.38 -6.19
N ASP A 237 -13.31 9.09 -5.07
CA ASP A 237 -12.26 10.08 -4.91
C ASP A 237 -10.86 9.45 -4.95
N ALA A 238 -10.67 8.31 -4.27
CA ALA A 238 -9.44 7.55 -4.34
C ALA A 238 -9.19 7.02 -5.76
N THR A 239 -10.22 6.50 -6.43
CA THR A 239 -10.12 6.03 -7.81
C THR A 239 -9.68 7.14 -8.76
N HIS A 240 -10.35 8.29 -8.70
CA HIS A 240 -10.03 9.44 -9.54
C HIS A 240 -8.60 9.93 -9.31
N LYS A 241 -8.18 10.05 -8.06
CA LYS A 241 -6.81 10.46 -7.70
C LYS A 241 -5.76 9.46 -8.20
N THR A 242 -6.01 8.16 -8.08
CA THR A 242 -5.10 7.15 -8.62
C THR A 242 -4.99 7.23 -10.14
N ILE A 243 -6.11 7.42 -10.85
CA ILE A 243 -6.11 7.61 -12.31
C ILE A 243 -5.33 8.88 -12.70
N MET A 244 -5.50 9.99 -11.99
CA MET A 244 -4.70 11.20 -12.20
C MET A 244 -3.19 10.94 -11.99
N GLY A 245 -2.85 10.16 -10.97
CA GLY A 245 -1.47 9.73 -10.70
C GLY A 245 -0.91 8.87 -11.83
N GLN A 246 -1.68 7.89 -12.31
CA GLN A 246 -1.30 7.05 -13.46
C GLN A 246 -1.11 7.88 -14.72
N ALA A 247 -2.02 8.82 -15.02
CA ALA A 247 -1.88 9.70 -16.16
C ALA A 247 -0.59 10.55 -16.06
N LEU A 248 -0.26 11.04 -14.86
CA LEU A 248 0.96 11.80 -14.62
C LEU A 248 2.23 10.97 -14.84
N ASP A 249 2.20 9.72 -14.41
CA ASP A 249 3.26 8.73 -14.59
C ASP A 249 3.50 8.46 -16.08
N LEU A 250 2.45 8.15 -16.83
CA LEU A 250 2.52 7.90 -18.28
C LEU A 250 3.00 9.14 -19.06
N LEU A 251 2.52 10.34 -18.72
CA LEU A 251 2.98 11.59 -19.34
C LEU A 251 4.45 11.91 -19.02
N THR A 252 4.98 11.34 -17.95
CA THR A 252 6.41 11.41 -17.59
C THR A 252 7.19 10.38 -18.39
N ALA A 253 6.74 9.13 -18.46
CA ALA A 253 7.36 8.08 -19.27
C ALA A 253 7.40 8.43 -20.77
N GLN A 254 6.39 9.12 -21.30
CA GLN A 254 6.38 9.59 -22.69
C GLN A 254 7.52 10.58 -23.03
N SER A 255 8.11 11.27 -22.05
CA SER A 255 9.28 12.13 -22.34
C SER A 255 10.54 11.32 -22.63
N ILE A 256 10.62 10.08 -22.11
CA ILE A 256 11.71 9.13 -22.40
C ILE A 256 11.75 8.81 -23.89
N ALA A 257 10.59 8.60 -24.53
CA ALA A 257 10.49 8.33 -25.96
C ALA A 257 11.04 9.48 -26.84
N LYS A 258 11.21 10.68 -26.25
CA LYS A 258 11.82 11.86 -26.90
C LYS A 258 13.24 12.13 -26.39
N TYR A 259 13.85 11.19 -25.66
CA TYR A 259 15.16 11.31 -25.00
C TYR A 259 15.26 12.53 -24.06
N LYS A 260 14.15 12.92 -23.42
CA LYS A 260 14.08 14.06 -22.50
C LYS A 260 13.83 13.59 -21.08
N LEU A 261 14.79 13.87 -20.19
CA LEU A 261 14.73 13.57 -18.76
C LEU A 261 14.43 14.80 -17.89
N ASP A 262 14.08 15.92 -18.50
CA ASP A 262 13.76 17.19 -17.83
C ASP A 262 12.61 17.06 -16.82
N LYS A 263 11.70 16.10 -17.02
CA LYS A 263 10.59 15.81 -16.10
C LYS A 263 10.97 14.95 -14.90
N PHE A 264 12.16 14.33 -14.87
CA PHE A 264 12.60 13.40 -13.84
C PHE A 264 13.12 14.16 -12.61
N THR A 265 12.20 14.90 -11.99
CA THR A 265 12.45 15.74 -10.82
C THR A 265 11.75 15.14 -9.61
N MET A 266 12.28 15.43 -8.41
CA MET A 266 11.64 14.98 -7.16
C MET A 266 10.23 15.54 -6.99
N ASP A 267 9.95 16.74 -7.48
CA ASP A 267 8.60 17.32 -7.42
C ASP A 267 7.60 16.54 -8.28
N ARG A 268 8.02 16.13 -9.49
CA ARG A 268 7.22 15.27 -10.36
C ARG A 268 7.01 13.91 -9.71
N TYR A 269 8.08 13.29 -9.23
CA TYR A 269 8.03 11.99 -8.56
C TYR A 269 7.09 12.01 -7.36
N ASN A 270 7.27 12.96 -6.43
CA ASN A 270 6.41 13.12 -5.25
C ASN A 270 4.94 13.32 -5.63
N SER A 271 4.66 14.02 -6.73
CA SER A 271 3.30 14.18 -7.24
C SER A 271 2.74 12.86 -7.78
N ILE A 272 3.51 12.10 -8.57
CA ILE A 272 3.10 10.78 -9.07
C ILE A 272 2.77 9.88 -7.88
N VAL A 273 3.71 9.70 -6.96
CA VAL A 273 3.58 8.81 -5.80
C VAL A 273 2.39 9.19 -4.90
N LYS A 274 2.21 10.48 -4.65
CA LYS A 274 1.10 10.97 -3.83
C LYS A 274 -0.24 10.55 -4.41
N TYR A 275 -0.42 10.71 -5.72
CA TYR A 275 -1.70 10.46 -6.39
C TYR A 275 -1.88 8.99 -6.79
N LYS A 276 -0.89 8.37 -7.43
CA LYS A 276 -0.91 6.97 -7.92
C LYS A 276 -1.02 5.98 -6.77
N THR A 277 -0.35 6.23 -5.65
CA THR A 277 -0.17 5.21 -4.61
C THR A 277 -0.78 5.59 -3.27
N SER A 278 -0.47 6.79 -2.78
CA SER A 278 -0.67 7.13 -1.36
C SER A 278 -2.16 7.20 -0.96
N TYR A 279 -3.01 7.74 -1.82
CA TYR A 279 -4.43 7.90 -1.53
C TYR A 279 -5.18 6.58 -1.37
N TYR A 280 -5.12 5.69 -2.36
CA TYR A 280 -5.87 4.44 -2.29
C TYR A 280 -5.22 3.40 -1.38
N SER A 281 -3.89 3.48 -1.16
CA SER A 281 -3.15 2.48 -0.38
C SER A 281 -3.11 2.75 1.11
N PHE A 282 -3.08 4.01 1.53
CA PHE A 282 -2.91 4.39 2.94
C PHE A 282 -4.07 5.26 3.46
N HIS A 283 -4.47 6.30 2.72
CA HIS A 283 -5.55 7.18 3.15
C HIS A 283 -6.90 6.47 3.17
N LEU A 284 -7.29 5.82 2.06
CA LEU A 284 -8.60 5.18 1.89
C LEU A 284 -8.92 4.15 3.01
N PRO A 285 -8.05 3.17 3.34
CA PRO A 285 -8.35 2.19 4.38
C PRO A 285 -8.64 2.81 5.75
N VAL A 286 -7.84 3.81 6.15
CA VAL A 286 -7.96 4.44 7.47
C VAL A 286 -9.13 5.42 7.51
N ALA A 287 -9.36 6.20 6.45
CA ALA A 287 -10.52 7.10 6.38
C ALA A 287 -11.84 6.33 6.43
N LEU A 288 -11.93 5.19 5.74
CA LEU A 288 -13.09 4.29 5.84
C LEU A 288 -13.27 3.76 7.27
N ALA A 289 -12.19 3.28 7.90
CA ALA A 289 -12.23 2.81 9.29
C ALA A 289 -12.68 3.90 10.28
N MET A 290 -12.23 5.14 10.09
CA MET A 290 -12.65 6.29 10.89
C MET A 290 -14.16 6.51 10.79
N TYR A 291 -14.72 6.53 9.57
CA TYR A 291 -16.16 6.67 9.39
C TYR A 291 -16.95 5.48 9.96
N MET A 292 -16.46 4.26 9.80
CA MET A 292 -17.07 3.06 10.39
C MET A 292 -17.07 3.11 11.92
N ALA A 293 -16.06 3.73 12.53
CA ALA A 293 -15.96 3.96 13.97
C ALA A 293 -16.76 5.18 14.46
N GLY A 294 -17.51 5.86 13.59
CA GLY A 294 -18.31 7.04 13.92
C GLY A 294 -17.52 8.36 13.99
N ILE A 295 -16.28 8.37 13.50
CA ILE A 295 -15.42 9.56 13.48
C ILE A 295 -15.65 10.33 12.17
N SER A 296 -16.48 11.37 12.23
CA SER A 296 -16.84 12.21 11.08
C SER A 296 -16.22 13.61 11.10
N ASN A 297 -15.42 13.94 12.12
CA ASN A 297 -14.81 15.26 12.25
C ASN A 297 -13.76 15.50 11.14
N ALA A 298 -13.98 16.55 10.34
CA ALA A 298 -13.14 16.87 9.19
C ALA A 298 -11.67 17.15 9.54
N GLU A 299 -11.40 17.78 10.69
CA GLU A 299 -10.04 18.09 11.11
C GLU A 299 -9.27 16.81 11.51
N GLN A 300 -9.93 15.86 12.18
CA GLN A 300 -9.32 14.56 12.49
C GLN A 300 -8.95 13.80 11.21
N HIS A 301 -9.84 13.79 10.21
CA HIS A 301 -9.55 13.19 8.89
C HIS A 301 -8.40 13.91 8.19
N ARG A 302 -8.35 15.25 8.25
CA ARG A 302 -7.26 16.05 7.66
C ARG A 302 -5.90 15.71 8.26
N GLN A 303 -5.84 15.59 9.59
CA GLN A 303 -4.60 15.24 10.31
C GLN A 303 -4.13 13.82 9.98
N ALA A 304 -5.05 12.85 9.97
CA ALA A 304 -4.75 11.47 9.57
C ALA A 304 -4.22 11.42 8.13
N LYS A 305 -4.88 12.13 7.21
CA LYS A 305 -4.48 12.20 5.80
C LYS A 305 -3.04 12.68 5.61
N ILE A 306 -2.57 13.69 6.36
CA ILE A 306 -1.19 14.17 6.23
C ILE A 306 -0.19 13.03 6.48
N LEU A 307 -0.35 12.32 7.60
CA LEU A 307 0.55 11.22 7.96
C LEU A 307 0.48 10.06 6.97
N LEU A 308 -0.72 9.71 6.55
CA LEU A 308 -0.95 8.58 5.64
C LEU A 308 -0.38 8.82 4.24
N LEU A 309 -0.37 10.07 3.77
CA LEU A 309 0.25 10.41 2.50
C LEU A 309 1.79 10.32 2.55
N GLU A 310 2.41 10.68 3.67
CA GLU A 310 3.86 10.49 3.86
C GLU A 310 4.25 9.02 3.94
N MET A 311 3.44 8.19 4.63
CA MET A 311 3.63 6.73 4.64
C MET A 311 3.52 6.13 3.23
N GLY A 312 2.57 6.62 2.44
CA GLY A 312 2.42 6.22 1.03
C GLY A 312 3.60 6.63 0.17
N ASN A 313 4.21 7.80 0.44
CA ASN A 313 5.43 8.22 -0.23
C ASN A 313 6.58 7.25 0.02
N PHE A 314 6.84 6.95 1.29
CA PHE A 314 7.87 5.97 1.67
C PHE A 314 7.62 4.59 1.06
N PHE A 315 6.36 4.14 1.02
CA PHE A 315 6.00 2.85 0.45
C PHE A 315 6.34 2.74 -1.04
N GLN A 316 6.05 3.78 -1.84
CA GLN A 316 6.39 3.74 -3.27
C GLN A 316 7.89 3.83 -3.52
N VAL A 317 8.63 4.60 -2.71
CA VAL A 317 10.11 4.60 -2.78
C VAL A 317 10.67 3.21 -2.54
N GLN A 318 10.10 2.45 -1.60
CA GLN A 318 10.47 1.06 -1.38
C GLN A 318 10.09 0.17 -2.57
N ASP A 319 8.90 0.35 -3.12
CA ASP A 319 8.40 -0.41 -4.28
C ASP A 319 9.33 -0.22 -5.49
N ASP A 320 9.70 1.01 -5.84
CA ASP A 320 10.60 1.31 -6.96
C ASP A 320 12.03 0.77 -6.72
N TYR A 321 12.52 0.81 -5.48
CA TYR A 321 13.80 0.18 -5.13
C TYR A 321 13.74 -1.34 -5.34
N MET A 322 12.65 -1.98 -4.93
CA MET A 322 12.45 -3.42 -5.07
C MET A 322 12.21 -3.83 -6.52
N ASP A 323 11.66 -2.96 -7.36
CA ASP A 323 11.52 -3.21 -8.80
C ASP A 323 12.88 -3.34 -9.49
N CYS A 324 13.87 -2.51 -9.11
CA CYS A 324 15.21 -2.57 -9.67
C CYS A 324 16.14 -3.60 -9.02
N PHE A 325 16.02 -3.80 -7.69
CA PHE A 325 17.01 -4.57 -6.91
C PHE A 325 16.43 -5.74 -6.10
N GLY A 326 15.11 -5.93 -6.14
CA GLY A 326 14.42 -7.01 -5.43
C GLY A 326 14.67 -8.37 -6.08
N ASP A 327 14.58 -9.42 -5.27
CA ASP A 327 14.54 -10.80 -5.77
C ASP A 327 13.14 -11.09 -6.34
N PRO A 328 12.99 -11.39 -7.65
CA PRO A 328 11.71 -11.73 -8.26
C PRO A 328 10.98 -12.90 -7.56
N ALA A 329 11.71 -13.83 -6.94
CA ALA A 329 11.12 -14.93 -6.18
C ALA A 329 10.41 -14.45 -4.89
N VAL A 330 10.76 -13.26 -4.39
CA VAL A 330 10.20 -12.65 -3.18
C VAL A 330 9.15 -11.59 -3.51
N THR A 331 9.39 -10.76 -4.54
CA THR A 331 8.44 -9.71 -4.97
C THR A 331 7.23 -10.31 -5.68
N GLY A 332 7.45 -11.42 -6.41
CA GLY A 332 6.44 -12.13 -7.22
C GLY A 332 6.02 -11.34 -8.44
#